data_AF-A0A841FP36-F1
#
_entry.id   AF-A0A841FP36-F1
#
_cell.length_a   1.000
_cell.length_b   1.000
_cell.length_c   1.000
_cell.angle_alpha   90.00
_cell.angle_beta   90.00
_cell.angle_gamma   90.00
#
_symmetry.space_group_name_H-M   'P 1'
#
loop_
_entity.id
_entity.type
_entity.pdbx_description
1 polymer ?
#
loop_
_entity_poly.entity_id
_entity_poly.type
_entity_poly.pdbx_seq_one_letter_code
_entity_poly.pdbx_strand_id
1 'polypeptide(L)' 'MAPARKCPECRYVMYVQGEKYEPRGTWVVYVCQNKTCPSAQRNFPYKEKVFVGS' A
#
# COMPACT_ATOMS: atom_id res chain seq x y z
N MET A 1 -4.32 8.63 -8.58
CA MET A 1 -3.72 8.75 -7.24
C MET A 1 -4.46 7.83 -6.30
N ALA A 2 -3.80 6.77 -5.85
CA ALA A 2 -4.41 5.83 -4.91
C ALA A 2 -4.61 6.48 -3.52
N PRO A 3 -5.71 6.21 -2.80
CA PRO A 3 -5.97 6.82 -1.50
C PRO A 3 -4.92 6.40 -0.48
N ALA A 4 -4.50 7.33 0.38
CA ALA A 4 -3.63 7.02 1.52
C ALA A 4 -4.33 6.04 2.45
N ARG A 5 -3.62 5.00 2.90
CA ARG A 5 -4.23 3.89 3.66
C ARG A 5 -3.63 3.76 5.03
N LYS A 6 -4.30 3.06 5.94
CA LYS A 6 -3.81 2.78 7.28
C LYS A 6 -3.38 1.32 7.41
N CYS A 7 -2.28 1.09 8.10
CA CYS A 7 -1.79 -0.26 8.35
C CYS A 7 -2.79 -1.01 9.24
N PRO A 8 -3.19 -2.24 8.89
CA PRO A 8 -4.14 -3.00 9.70
C PRO A 8 -3.59 -3.35 11.10
N GLU A 9 -2.27 -3.43 11.25
CA GLU A 9 -1.64 -3.77 12.55
C GLU A 9 -1.47 -2.55 13.46
N CYS A 10 -0.77 -1.50 13.00
CA CYS A 10 -0.46 -0.34 13.85
C CYS A 10 -1.40 0.86 13.64
N ARG A 11 -2.35 0.77 12.70
CA ARG A 11 -3.27 1.86 12.27
C ARG A 11 -2.58 3.14 11.79
N TYR A 12 -1.26 3.12 11.65
CA TYR A 12 -0.47 4.24 11.17
C TYR A 12 -0.63 4.44 9.67
N VAL A 13 -0.31 5.63 9.18
CA VAL A 13 -0.40 5.97 7.76
C VAL A 13 0.59 5.13 6.95
N MET A 14 0.08 4.52 5.89
CA MET A 14 0.83 3.85 4.84
C MET A 14 0.96 4.78 3.66
N TYR A 15 2.13 4.79 3.04
CA TYR A 15 2.39 5.53 1.81
C TYR A 15 2.41 4.59 0.62
N VAL A 16 2.12 5.15 -0.55
CA VAL A 16 2.25 4.44 -1.81
C VAL A 16 3.73 4.42 -2.18
N GLN A 17 4.34 3.24 -2.14
CA GLN A 17 5.73 3.04 -2.58
C GLN A 17 5.81 2.96 -4.11
N GLY A 18 4.76 2.45 -4.77
CA GLY A 18 4.72 2.36 -6.22
C GLY A 18 3.32 2.10 -6.76
N GLU A 19 3.07 2.65 -7.93
CA GLU A 19 1.88 2.40 -8.74
C GLU A 19 2.34 1.69 -10.02
N LYS A 20 1.78 0.53 -10.34
CA LYS A 20 1.98 -0.14 -11.62
C LYS A 20 0.66 -0.19 -12.37
N TYR A 21 0.56 0.61 -13.41
CA TYR A 21 -0.60 0.64 -14.29
C TYR A 21 -0.56 -0.59 -15.21
N GLU A 22 -1.64 -1.38 -15.19
CA GLU A 22 -1.84 -2.50 -16.10
C GLU A 22 -3.16 -2.30 -16.86
N PRO A 23 -3.31 -2.87 -18.07
CA PRO A 23 -4.55 -2.75 -18.86
C PRO A 23 -5.81 -3.31 -18.16
N ARG A 24 -5.64 -4.03 -17.04
CA ARG A 24 -6.72 -4.60 -16.22
C ARG A 24 -6.91 -3.90 -14.86
N GLY A 25 -6.30 -2.73 -14.66
CA GLY A 25 -6.33 -1.95 -13.42
C GLY A 25 -4.94 -1.56 -12.91
N THR A 26 -4.88 -0.82 -11.81
CA THR A 26 -3.64 -0.29 -11.24
C THR A 26 -3.26 -1.07 -9.99
N TRP A 27 -2.07 -1.67 -9.99
CA TRP A 27 -1.47 -2.22 -8.79
C TRP A 27 -0.87 -1.11 -7.95
N VAL A 28 -1.22 -1.06 -6.67
CA VAL A 28 -0.71 -0.07 -5.73
C VAL A 28 -0.03 -0.80 -4.60
N VAL A 29 1.24 -0.45 -4.38
CA VAL A 29 2.06 -1.02 -3.30
C VAL A 29 2.04 -0.04 -2.14
N TYR A 30 1.43 -0.45 -1.03
CA TYR A 30 1.38 0.32 0.20
C TYR A 30 2.44 -0.18 1.19
N VAL A 31 3.21 0.75 1.75
CA VAL A 31 4.21 0.45 2.79
C VAL A 31 3.88 1.23 4.04
N CYS A 32 3.95 0.55 5.19
CA CYS A 32 3.77 1.20 6.49
C CYS A 32 4.98 2.09 6.79
N GLN A 33 4.74 3.39 7.07
CA GLN A 33 5.83 4.31 7.46
C GLN A 33 6.33 4.07 8.87
N ASN A 34 5.52 3.42 9.70
CA ASN A 34 5.88 3.22 11.09
C ASN A 34 6.91 2.10 11.22
N LYS A 35 8.20 2.46 11.34
CA LYS A 35 9.32 1.51 11.49
C LYS A 35 9.26 0.66 12.77
N THR A 36 8.44 1.03 13.75
CA THR A 36 8.21 0.21 14.95
C THR A 36 7.06 -0.78 14.77
N CYS A 37 6.33 -0.72 13.65
CA CYS A 37 5.28 -1.68 13.35
C CYS A 37 5.88 -3.02 12.92
N PRO A 38 5.40 -4.16 13.45
CA PRO A 38 5.89 -5.47 13.06
C PRO A 38 5.75 -5.74 11.55
N SER A 39 4.67 -5.27 10.89
CA SER A 39 4.56 -5.33 9.42
C SER A 39 5.66 -4.56 8.68
N ALA A 40 6.08 -3.39 9.19
CA ALA A 40 7.16 -2.62 8.57
C ALA A 40 8.52 -3.26 8.82
N GLN A 41 8.75 -3.81 10.02
CA GLN A 41 9.97 -4.55 10.36
C GLN A 41 10.12 -5.83 9.54
N ARG A 42 9.00 -6.50 9.22
CA ARG A 42 8.98 -7.66 8.31
C ARG A 42 9.16 -7.27 6.84
N ASN A 43 9.24 -5.97 6.54
CA ASN A 43 9.31 -5.44 5.19
C ASN A 43 8.23 -6.07 4.30
N PHE A 44 7.00 -6.16 4.83
CA PHE A 44 5.87 -6.76 4.14
C PHE A 44 5.01 -5.64 3.53
N PRO A 45 5.33 -5.16 2.32
CA PRO A 45 4.49 -4.18 1.63
C PRO A 45 3.12 -4.80 1.39
N TYR A 46 2.07 -4.13 1.85
CA TYR A 46 0.72 -4.52 1.52
C TYR A 46 0.47 -4.16 0.04
N LYS A 47 0.36 -5.17 -0.81
CA LYS A 47 0.10 -4.99 -2.24
C LYS A 47 -1.40 -5.12 -2.46
N GLU A 48 -2.04 -4.07 -2.94
CA GLU A 48 -3.43 -4.13 -3.38
C GLU A 48 -3.52 -3.92 -4.89
N LYS A 49 -4.38 -4.70 -5.53
CA LYS A 49 -4.81 -4.42 -6.89
C LYS A 49 -6.05 -3.53 -6.83
N VAL A 50 -5.91 -2.29 -7.29
CA VAL A 50 -7.01 -1.34 -7.38
C VAL A 50 -7.53 -1.37 -8.81
N PHE A 51 -8.77 -1.81 -9.01
CA PHE A 51 -9.43 -1.71 -10.30
C PHE A 51 -9.94 -0.28 -10.47
N VAL A 52 -9.06 0.63 -10.87
CA VAL A 52 -9.51 1.93 -11.36
C VAL A 52 -10.02 1.69 -12.79
N GLY A 53 -11.24 1.17 -12.88
CA GLY A 53 -11.99 1.09 -14.12
C GLY A 53 -12.50 2.50 -14.48
N SER A 54 -12.29 2.86 -15.75
CA SER A 54 -12.76 4.03 -16.51
C SER A 54 -13.81 4.93 -15.89
#